data_AF-A0A379FIU7-F1
#
_entry.id   AF-A0A379FIU7-F1
#
_cell.length_a   1.000
_cell.length_b   1.000
_cell.length_c   1.000
_cell.angle_alpha   90.00
_cell.angle_beta   90.00
_cell.angle_gamma   90.00
#
_symmetry.space_group_name_H-M   'P 1'
#
loop_
_entity.id
_entity.type
_entity.pdbx_description
1 polymer ?
#
loop_
_entity_poly.entity_id
_entity_poly.type
_entity_poly.pdbx_seq_one_letter_code
_entity_poly.pdbx_strand_id
1 'polypeptide(L)'
;MEPTLWVLGTLIISILLIVFTIIKLKFHPFLALLLASFFVGMAMKMNPLEMVSAIENGIGGTLGFLAAIIGLGTILGKMMEISGAAERIGITLQKCRWLSPDVIMVLVGLICGITLFVEVGVVLLIPLAFSIAKKTNTSLLKLAIPLCTALMAVHCIVPPHPAALFVTNELGADMGTVIVAGLAVGLLASLVGGLFS
;
A
#
# COMPACT_ATOMS: atom_id res chain seq x y z
N MET A 1 -34.72 17.21 -12.73
CA MET A 1 -33.53 16.59 -13.35
C MET A 1 -33.02 15.57 -12.35
N GLU A 2 -32.97 14.31 -12.75
CA GLU A 2 -32.74 13.14 -11.87
C GLU A 2 -31.68 13.42 -10.77
N PRO A 3 -32.00 13.26 -9.48
CA PRO A 3 -31.06 13.53 -8.39
C PRO A 3 -29.74 12.74 -8.54
N THR A 4 -29.79 11.59 -9.20
CA THR A 4 -28.65 10.74 -9.57
C THR A 4 -27.69 11.40 -10.56
N LEU A 5 -28.19 12.11 -11.57
CA LEU A 5 -27.36 12.79 -12.57
C LEU A 5 -26.58 13.96 -11.96
N TRP A 6 -27.18 14.67 -11.00
CA TRP A 6 -26.52 15.74 -10.27
C TRP A 6 -25.37 15.20 -9.42
N VAL A 7 -25.61 14.15 -8.64
CA VAL A 7 -24.58 13.51 -7.79
C VAL A 7 -23.43 12.96 -8.66
N LEU A 8 -23.74 12.22 -9.72
CA LEU A 8 -22.73 11.70 -10.66
C LEU A 8 -21.91 12.83 -11.30
N GLY A 9 -22.55 13.92 -11.73
CA GLY A 9 -21.87 15.08 -12.28
C GLY A 9 -20.91 15.72 -11.28
N THR A 10 -21.34 15.92 -10.04
CA THR A 10 -20.49 16.48 -8.99
C THR A 10 -19.31 15.59 -8.62
N LEU A 11 -19.49 14.27 -8.63
CA LEU A 11 -18.42 13.29 -8.41
C LEU A 11 -17.34 13.37 -9.50
N ILE A 12 -17.75 13.37 -10.77
CA ILE A 12 -16.80 13.43 -11.89
C ILE A 12 -16.04 14.76 -11.86
N ILE A 13 -16.74 15.86 -11.60
CA ILE A 13 -16.12 17.19 -11.51
C ILE A 13 -15.15 17.26 -10.33
N SER A 14 -15.48 16.68 -9.17
CA SER A 14 -14.58 16.69 -8.01
C SER A 14 -13.31 15.88 -8.27
N ILE A 15 -13.41 14.72 -8.92
CA ILE A 15 -12.24 13.91 -9.32
C ILE A 15 -11.34 14.71 -10.29
N LEU A 16 -11.94 15.32 -11.31
CA LEU A 16 -11.20 16.16 -12.26
C LEU A 16 -10.54 17.36 -11.56
N LEU A 17 -11.23 17.98 -10.59
CA LEU A 17 -10.69 19.09 -9.80
C LEU A 17 -9.50 18.63 -8.96
N ILE A 18 -9.56 17.47 -8.30
CA ILE A 18 -8.44 16.89 -7.54
C ILE A 18 -7.24 16.68 -8.46
N VAL A 19 -7.43 15.97 -9.57
CA VAL A 19 -6.37 15.63 -10.53
C VAL A 19 -5.75 16.90 -11.13
N PHE A 20 -6.58 17.87 -11.52
CA PHE A 20 -6.12 19.14 -12.07
C PHE A 20 -5.31 19.96 -11.05
N THR A 21 -5.78 20.01 -9.80
CA THR A 21 -5.11 20.77 -8.73
C THR A 21 -3.76 20.14 -8.37
N ILE A 22 -3.67 18.81 -8.35
CA ILE A 22 -2.41 18.12 -8.08
C ILE A 22 -1.43 18.29 -9.24
N ILE A 23 -1.85 18.04 -10.48
CA ILE A 23 -0.93 18.02 -11.63
C ILE A 23 -0.55 19.42 -12.09
N LYS A 24 -1.52 20.33 -12.22
CA LYS A 24 -1.29 21.66 -12.81
C LYS A 24 -0.95 22.72 -11.78
N LEU A 25 -1.67 22.74 -10.65
CA LEU A 25 -1.45 23.71 -9.57
C LEU A 25 -0.36 23.23 -8.58
N LYS A 26 0.07 21.97 -8.67
CA LYS A 26 1.11 21.36 -7.82
C LYS A 26 0.80 21.48 -6.32
N PHE A 27 -0.47 21.46 -5.94
CA PHE A 27 -0.85 21.47 -4.52
C PHE A 27 -0.57 20.11 -3.88
N HIS A 28 -0.30 20.14 -2.58
CA HIS A 28 -0.19 18.93 -1.78
C HIS A 28 -1.53 18.16 -1.84
N PRO A 29 -1.52 16.81 -2.01
CA PRO A 29 -2.75 16.02 -2.15
C PRO A 29 -3.77 16.25 -1.05
N PHE A 30 -3.30 16.41 0.20
CA PHE A 30 -4.15 16.77 1.34
C PHE A 30 -4.97 18.05 1.09
N LEU A 31 -4.33 19.11 0.60
CA LEU A 31 -4.99 20.39 0.35
C LEU A 31 -5.94 20.28 -0.84
N ALA A 32 -5.57 19.53 -1.88
CA ALA A 32 -6.42 19.28 -3.04
C ALA A 32 -7.69 18.52 -2.65
N LEU A 33 -7.58 17.49 -1.82
CA LEU A 33 -8.72 16.73 -1.29
C LEU A 33 -9.60 17.59 -0.40
N LEU A 34 -9.03 18.40 0.48
CA LEU A 34 -9.78 19.29 1.35
C LEU A 34 -10.60 20.32 0.54
N LEU A 35 -9.99 20.96 -0.46
CA LEU A 35 -10.67 21.87 -1.38
C LEU A 35 -11.79 21.17 -2.16
N ALA A 36 -11.54 19.95 -2.64
CA ALA A 36 -12.55 19.15 -3.33
C ALA A 36 -13.73 18.78 -2.42
N SER A 37 -13.48 18.45 -1.15
CA SER A 37 -14.54 18.19 -0.17
C SER A 37 -15.39 19.43 0.12
N PHE A 38 -14.78 20.61 0.23
CA PHE A 38 -15.52 21.88 0.32
C PHE A 38 -16.36 22.15 -0.93
N PHE A 39 -15.81 21.89 -2.12
CA PHE A 39 -16.54 22.03 -3.38
C PHE A 39 -17.75 21.09 -3.44
N VAL A 40 -17.59 19.81 -3.07
CA VAL A 40 -18.68 18.83 -3.05
C VAL A 40 -19.74 19.23 -2.02
N GLY A 41 -19.36 19.63 -0.81
CA GLY A 41 -20.30 20.08 0.21
C GLY A 41 -21.14 21.29 -0.24
N MET A 42 -20.51 22.25 -0.92
CA MET A 42 -21.21 23.40 -1.52
C MET A 42 -22.13 22.98 -2.68
N ALA A 43 -21.68 22.07 -3.56
CA ALA A 43 -22.47 21.57 -4.68
C ALA A 43 -23.69 20.73 -4.24
N MET A 44 -23.60 20.09 -3.06
CA MET A 44 -24.70 19.37 -2.40
C MET A 44 -25.59 20.27 -1.54
N LYS A 45 -25.30 21.59 -1.46
CA LYS A 45 -26.03 22.57 -0.64
C LYS A 45 -26.05 22.22 0.86
N MET A 46 -24.97 21.63 1.37
CA MET A 46 -24.84 21.34 2.80
C MET A 46 -24.68 22.64 3.60
N ASN A 47 -25.18 22.64 4.83
CA ASN A 47 -24.97 23.75 5.76
C ASN A 47 -23.47 23.84 6.12
N PRO A 48 -22.84 25.03 6.26
CA PRO A 48 -21.39 25.10 6.49
C PRO A 48 -20.89 24.33 7.72
N LEU A 49 -21.69 24.28 8.79
CA LEU A 49 -21.37 23.49 9.99
C LEU A 49 -21.38 21.99 9.71
N GLU A 50 -22.39 21.50 8.99
CA GLU A 50 -22.50 20.08 8.60
C GLU A 50 -21.38 19.66 7.66
N MET A 51 -20.96 20.55 6.76
CA MET A 51 -19.84 20.31 5.85
C MET A 51 -18.52 20.12 6.62
N VAL A 52 -18.23 20.99 7.60
CA VAL A 52 -17.02 20.86 8.43
C VAL A 52 -17.08 19.56 9.24
N SER A 53 -18.20 19.26 9.89
CA SER A 53 -18.36 18.02 10.65
C SER A 53 -18.25 16.77 9.77
N ALA A 54 -18.75 16.79 8.53
CA ALA A 54 -18.60 15.66 7.60
C ALA A 54 -17.14 15.45 7.19
N ILE A 55 -16.40 16.54 6.94
CA ILE A 55 -14.96 16.49 6.63
C ILE A 55 -14.18 15.95 7.84
N GLU A 56 -14.44 16.46 9.04
CA GLU A 56 -13.80 16.01 10.28
C GLU A 56 -14.07 14.53 10.56
N ASN A 57 -15.32 14.07 10.40
CA ASN A 57 -15.69 12.68 10.60
C ASN A 57 -15.02 11.75 9.57
N GLY A 58 -14.97 12.16 8.29
CA GLY A 58 -14.31 11.37 7.24
C GLY A 58 -12.80 11.26 7.46
N ILE A 59 -12.14 12.38 7.76
CA ILE A 59 -10.70 12.39 8.09
C ILE A 59 -10.44 11.63 9.39
N GLY A 60 -11.22 11.88 10.45
CA GLY A 60 -11.04 11.27 11.77
C GLY A 60 -11.25 9.76 11.78
N GLY A 61 -12.27 9.25 11.07
CA GLY A 61 -12.49 7.82 10.92
C GLY A 61 -11.33 7.12 10.21
N THR A 62 -10.85 7.73 9.13
CA THR A 62 -9.69 7.22 8.37
C THR A 62 -8.42 7.26 9.23
N LEU A 63 -8.10 8.40 9.85
CA LEU A 63 -6.91 8.56 10.70
C LEU A 63 -6.94 7.67 11.94
N GLY A 64 -8.10 7.48 12.58
CA GLY A 64 -8.23 6.61 13.76
C GLY A 64 -7.91 5.15 13.43
N PHE A 65 -8.45 4.65 12.31
CA PHE A 65 -8.14 3.31 11.82
C PHE A 65 -6.66 3.19 11.38
N LEU A 66 -6.15 4.15 10.60
CA LEU A 66 -4.74 4.15 10.17
C LEU A 66 -3.78 4.24 11.35
N ALA A 67 -4.08 5.02 12.39
CA ALA A 67 -3.19 5.21 13.53
C ALA A 67 -2.90 3.91 14.26
N ALA A 68 -3.91 3.05 14.46
CA ALA A 68 -3.73 1.75 15.10
C ALA A 68 -2.86 0.82 14.24
N ILE A 69 -3.16 0.71 12.94
CA ILE A 69 -2.41 -0.17 12.02
C ILE A 69 -0.98 0.33 11.83
N ILE A 70 -0.78 1.63 11.62
CA ILE A 70 0.55 2.23 11.48
C ILE A 70 1.34 2.08 12.78
N GLY A 71 0.73 2.36 13.94
CA GLY A 71 1.37 2.21 15.25
C GLY A 71 1.84 0.77 15.51
N LEU A 72 0.95 -0.21 15.34
CA LEU A 72 1.32 -1.62 15.53
C LEU A 72 2.31 -2.11 14.47
N GLY A 73 2.11 -1.73 13.20
CA GLY A 73 2.97 -2.12 12.08
C GLY A 73 4.38 -1.53 12.20
N THR A 74 4.53 -0.30 12.69
CA THR A 74 5.84 0.31 12.94
C THR A 74 6.58 -0.35 14.10
N ILE A 75 5.88 -0.74 15.17
CA ILE A 75 6.47 -1.51 16.27
C ILE A 75 6.96 -2.87 15.75
N LEU A 76 6.10 -3.62 15.06
CA LEU A 76 6.46 -4.90 14.45
C LEU A 76 7.63 -4.76 13.47
N GLY A 77 7.60 -3.72 12.63
CA GLY A 77 8.65 -3.46 11.67
C GLY A 77 9.98 -3.12 12.31
N LYS A 78 9.98 -2.31 13.36
CA LYS A 78 11.20 -2.00 14.11
C LYS A 78 11.75 -3.22 14.83
N MET A 79 10.88 -4.07 15.39
CA MET A 79 11.31 -5.34 15.98
C MET A 79 11.93 -6.27 14.93
N MET A 80 11.37 -6.33 13.73
CA MET A 80 11.92 -7.11 12.62
C MET A 80 13.28 -6.59 12.14
N GLU A 81 13.47 -5.25 12.18
CA GLU A 81 14.73 -4.57 11.85
C GLU A 81 15.81 -4.95 12.87
N ILE A 82 15.52 -4.77 14.16
CA ILE A 82 16.50 -4.97 15.25
C ILE A 82 16.83 -6.46 15.42
N SER A 83 15.85 -7.36 15.24
CA SER A 83 16.06 -8.81 15.38
C SER A 83 16.79 -9.44 14.20
N GLY A 84 16.90 -8.74 13.05
CA GLY A 84 17.41 -9.33 11.82
C GLY A 84 16.54 -10.50 11.31
N ALA A 85 15.26 -10.56 11.72
CA ALA A 85 14.38 -11.67 11.36
C ALA A 85 14.25 -11.85 9.84
N ALA A 86 14.16 -10.75 9.08
CA ALA A 86 14.15 -10.79 7.61
C ALA A 86 15.42 -11.43 7.03
N GLU A 87 16.59 -11.12 7.61
CA GLU A 87 17.87 -11.75 7.25
C GLU A 87 17.87 -13.24 7.55
N ARG A 88 17.34 -13.64 8.71
CA ARG A 88 17.26 -15.06 9.06
C ARG A 88 16.32 -15.83 8.13
N ILE A 89 15.18 -15.24 7.74
CA ILE A 89 14.24 -15.83 6.79
C ILE A 89 14.94 -16.05 5.45
N GLY A 90 15.58 -15.01 4.88
CA GLY A 90 16.29 -15.09 3.61
C GLY A 90 17.40 -16.16 3.58
N ILE A 91 18.23 -16.22 4.63
CA ILE A 91 19.29 -17.24 4.74
C ILE A 91 18.70 -18.65 4.88
N THR A 92 17.56 -18.79 5.56
CA THR A 92 16.91 -20.10 5.74
C THR A 92 16.33 -20.59 4.42
N LEU A 93 15.65 -19.72 3.65
CA LEU A 93 15.16 -20.02 2.31
C LEU A 93 16.30 -20.38 1.34
N GLN A 94 17.48 -19.77 1.50
CA GLN A 94 18.67 -20.11 0.70
C GLN A 94 19.14 -21.57 0.90
N LYS A 95 18.84 -22.21 2.04
CA LYS A 95 19.17 -23.63 2.25
C LYS A 95 18.35 -24.55 1.35
N CYS A 96 17.21 -24.09 0.85
CA CYS A 96 16.41 -24.84 -0.12
C CYS A 96 17.04 -24.71 -1.52
N ARG A 97 17.82 -25.72 -1.91
CA ARG A 97 18.56 -25.79 -3.19
C ARG A 97 17.68 -25.75 -4.46
N TRP A 98 16.36 -25.84 -4.30
CA TRP A 98 15.38 -25.84 -5.39
C TRP A 98 14.85 -24.44 -5.74
N LEU A 99 15.16 -23.40 -4.94
CA LEU A 99 14.70 -22.03 -5.20
C LEU A 99 15.81 -21.17 -5.81
N SER A 100 15.47 -20.50 -6.92
CA SER A 100 16.32 -19.47 -7.51
C SER A 100 16.46 -18.26 -6.56
N PRO A 101 17.61 -17.56 -6.54
CA PRO A 101 17.80 -16.36 -5.72
C PRO A 101 16.68 -15.32 -5.90
N ASP A 102 16.21 -15.12 -7.13
CA ASP A 102 15.15 -14.16 -7.45
C ASP A 102 13.81 -14.52 -6.77
N VAL A 103 13.46 -15.82 -6.74
CA VAL A 103 12.23 -16.32 -6.09
C VAL A 103 12.32 -16.20 -4.57
N ILE A 104 13.50 -16.41 -3.99
CA ILE A 104 13.72 -16.21 -2.55
C ILE A 104 13.45 -14.74 -2.20
N MET A 105 13.94 -13.79 -3.01
CA MET A 105 13.71 -12.37 -2.78
C MET A 105 12.23 -12.00 -2.91
N VAL A 106 11.52 -12.55 -3.90
CA VAL A 106 10.07 -12.37 -4.04
C VAL A 106 9.34 -12.85 -2.78
N LEU A 107 9.65 -14.05 -2.29
CA LEU A 107 9.01 -14.61 -1.09
C LEU A 107 9.31 -13.79 0.16
N VAL A 108 10.55 -13.34 0.36
CA VAL A 108 10.88 -12.48 1.50
C VAL A 108 10.15 -11.14 1.39
N GLY A 109 10.10 -10.55 0.20
CA GLY A 109 9.36 -9.31 -0.05
C GLY A 109 7.86 -9.46 0.19
N LEU A 110 7.28 -10.61 -0.17
CA LEU A 110 5.88 -10.92 0.08
C LEU A 110 5.59 -11.02 1.58
N ILE A 111 6.38 -11.80 2.33
CA ILE A 111 6.21 -12.00 3.77
C ILE A 111 6.40 -10.68 4.53
N CYS A 112 7.45 -9.93 4.19
CA CYS A 112 7.73 -8.65 4.82
C CYS A 112 6.71 -7.58 4.41
N GLY A 113 6.17 -7.62 3.19
CA GLY A 113 5.18 -6.67 2.69
C GLY A 113 3.83 -6.75 3.37
N ILE A 114 3.46 -7.91 3.93
CA ILE A 114 2.20 -8.06 4.68
C ILE A 114 2.24 -7.26 5.99
N THR A 115 3.41 -7.15 6.62
CA THR A 115 3.56 -6.59 7.97
C THR A 115 4.20 -5.20 7.99
N LEU A 116 4.98 -4.85 6.96
CA LEU A 116 5.73 -3.59 6.90
C LEU A 116 5.08 -2.59 5.94
N PHE A 117 5.20 -1.30 6.27
CA PHE A 117 5.02 -0.23 5.28
C PHE A 117 6.13 -0.29 4.24
N VAL A 118 5.83 0.06 2.99
CA VAL A 118 6.81 0.03 1.89
C VAL A 118 8.07 0.82 2.21
N GLU A 119 7.92 2.02 2.77
CA GLU A 119 9.06 2.89 3.10
C GLU A 119 10.00 2.24 4.12
N VAL A 120 9.44 1.68 5.20
CA VAL A 120 10.21 0.97 6.23
C VAL A 120 10.75 -0.36 5.70
N GLY A 121 9.95 -1.07 4.91
CA GLY A 121 10.30 -2.35 4.30
C GLY A 121 11.48 -2.24 3.37
N VAL A 122 11.50 -1.26 2.46
CA VAL A 122 12.64 -1.04 1.55
C VAL A 122 13.94 -0.80 2.34
N VAL A 123 13.92 0.06 3.36
CA VAL A 123 15.10 0.36 4.18
C VAL A 123 15.66 -0.89 4.87
N LEU A 124 14.77 -1.74 5.40
CA LEU A 124 15.14 -2.99 6.08
C LEU A 124 15.63 -4.06 5.10
N LEU A 125 15.06 -4.09 3.90
CA LEU A 125 15.31 -5.12 2.89
C LEU A 125 16.56 -4.86 2.03
N ILE A 126 17.05 -3.62 1.95
CA ILE A 126 18.34 -3.29 1.31
C ILE A 126 19.52 -4.08 1.91
N PRO A 127 19.80 -4.04 3.22
CA PRO A 127 20.92 -4.79 3.80
C PRO A 127 20.77 -6.32 3.65
N LEU A 128 19.54 -6.83 3.69
CA LEU A 128 19.24 -8.23 3.36
C LEU A 128 19.67 -8.57 1.92
N ALA A 129 19.26 -7.76 0.95
CA ALA A 129 19.61 -7.96 -0.45
C ALA A 129 21.14 -7.98 -0.64
N PHE A 130 21.87 -7.09 0.05
CA PHE A 130 23.33 -7.11 0.07
C PHE A 130 23.92 -8.40 0.66
N SER A 131 23.37 -8.89 1.78
CA SER A 131 23.82 -10.13 2.43
C SER A 131 23.65 -11.35 1.52
N ILE A 132 22.52 -11.45 0.81
CA ILE A 132 22.21 -12.54 -0.12
C ILE A 132 23.02 -12.42 -1.42
N ALA A 133 23.18 -11.20 -1.97
CA ALA A 133 24.00 -10.95 -3.15
C ALA A 133 25.44 -11.44 -2.96
N LYS A 134 26.05 -11.12 -1.80
CA LYS A 134 27.40 -11.56 -1.44
C LYS A 134 27.53 -13.09 -1.37
N LYS A 135 26.52 -13.79 -0.85
CA LYS A 135 26.55 -15.26 -0.73
C LYS A 135 26.27 -15.98 -2.05
N THR A 136 25.46 -15.40 -2.92
CA THR A 136 25.06 -16.01 -4.19
C THR A 136 25.92 -15.57 -5.38
N ASN A 137 26.86 -14.63 -5.18
CA ASN A 137 27.65 -13.98 -6.24
C ASN A 137 26.76 -13.40 -7.37
N THR A 138 25.57 -12.92 -7.02
CA THR A 138 24.64 -12.28 -7.96
C THR A 138 24.66 -10.77 -7.78
N SER A 139 24.24 -10.04 -8.81
CA SER A 139 24.13 -8.58 -8.75
C SER A 139 23.05 -8.16 -7.76
N LEU A 140 23.35 -7.14 -6.94
CA LEU A 140 22.40 -6.56 -6.00
C LEU A 140 21.11 -6.11 -6.69
N LEU A 141 21.21 -5.46 -7.86
CA LEU A 141 20.03 -4.98 -8.58
C LEU A 141 19.10 -6.15 -8.95
N LYS A 142 19.68 -7.27 -9.37
CA LYS A 142 18.92 -8.47 -9.76
C LYS A 142 18.11 -9.05 -8.59
N LEU A 143 18.57 -8.85 -7.35
CA LEU A 143 17.87 -9.29 -6.14
C LEU A 143 16.95 -8.22 -5.54
N ALA A 144 17.32 -6.95 -5.66
CA ALA A 144 16.58 -5.83 -5.08
C ALA A 144 15.30 -5.52 -5.89
N ILE A 145 15.32 -5.67 -7.22
CA ILE A 145 14.13 -5.40 -8.04
C ILE A 145 12.98 -6.39 -7.76
N PRO A 146 13.19 -7.72 -7.75
CA PRO A 146 12.16 -8.69 -7.38
C PRO A 146 11.62 -8.49 -5.97
N LEU A 147 12.51 -8.09 -5.05
CA LEU A 147 12.16 -7.81 -3.66
C LEU A 147 11.23 -6.60 -3.52
N CYS A 148 11.60 -5.48 -4.15
CA CYS A 148 10.83 -4.24 -4.11
C CYS A 148 9.50 -4.38 -4.87
N THR A 149 9.49 -5.11 -5.99
CA THR A 149 8.26 -5.39 -6.74
C THR A 149 7.29 -6.26 -5.94
N ALA A 150 7.78 -7.29 -5.24
CA ALA A 150 6.95 -8.09 -4.33
C ALA A 150 6.39 -7.27 -3.17
N LEU A 151 7.23 -6.43 -2.55
CA LEU A 151 6.82 -5.55 -1.47
C LEU A 151 5.71 -4.57 -1.94
N MET A 152 5.90 -3.94 -3.10
CA MET A 152 4.93 -3.00 -3.67
C MET A 152 3.63 -3.69 -4.08
N ALA A 153 3.70 -4.88 -4.68
CA ALA A 153 2.53 -5.65 -5.08
C ALA A 153 1.62 -5.97 -3.89
N VAL A 154 2.20 -6.44 -2.78
CA VAL A 154 1.44 -6.73 -1.55
C VAL A 154 0.85 -5.46 -0.95
N HIS A 155 1.63 -4.39 -0.90
CA HIS A 155 1.18 -3.10 -0.36
C HIS A 155 -0.06 -2.56 -1.09
N CYS A 156 -0.12 -2.69 -2.41
CA CYS A 156 -1.25 -2.17 -3.20
C CYS A 156 -2.48 -3.08 -3.16
N ILE A 157 -2.30 -4.40 -3.05
CA ILE A 157 -3.37 -5.38 -3.31
C ILE A 157 -3.93 -6.03 -2.04
N VAL A 158 -3.12 -6.19 -0.99
CA VAL A 158 -3.46 -7.07 0.13
C VAL A 158 -3.91 -6.26 1.36
N PRO A 159 -5.15 -6.47 1.86
CA PRO A 159 -5.52 -6.04 3.21
C PRO A 159 -4.59 -6.73 4.23
N PRO A 160 -3.97 -6.04 5.19
CA PRO A 160 -4.54 -4.95 5.97
C PRO A 160 -4.12 -3.55 5.53
N HIS A 161 -3.49 -3.38 4.36
CA HIS A 161 -3.05 -2.07 3.92
C HIS A 161 -4.24 -1.09 3.83
N PRO A 162 -4.17 0.13 4.41
CA PRO A 162 -5.37 0.92 4.64
C PRO A 162 -6.15 1.28 3.39
N ALA A 163 -5.47 1.51 2.26
CA ALA A 163 -6.14 1.75 0.98
C ALA A 163 -6.93 0.53 0.49
N ALA A 164 -6.31 -0.66 0.51
CA ALA A 164 -6.97 -1.91 0.11
C ALA A 164 -8.09 -2.30 1.07
N LEU A 165 -7.89 -2.07 2.37
CA LEU A 165 -8.85 -2.40 3.42
C LEU A 165 -10.07 -1.47 3.39
N PHE A 166 -9.88 -0.18 3.13
CA PHE A 166 -10.97 0.77 2.91
C PHE A 166 -11.88 0.33 1.76
N VAL A 167 -11.30 -0.01 0.60
CA VAL A 167 -12.06 -0.48 -0.57
C VAL A 167 -12.77 -1.80 -0.28
N THR A 168 -12.11 -2.72 0.42
CA THR A 168 -12.70 -4.02 0.81
C THR A 168 -13.93 -3.84 1.70
N ASN A 169 -13.84 -2.95 2.69
CA ASN A 169 -14.95 -2.64 3.59
C ASN A 169 -16.10 -1.91 2.87
N GLU A 170 -15.78 -0.93 2.03
CA GLU A 170 -16.78 -0.14 1.32
C GLU A 170 -17.58 -0.99 0.31
N LEU A 171 -16.91 -1.97 -0.32
CA LEU A 171 -17.57 -2.93 -1.23
C LEU A 171 -18.30 -4.06 -0.48
N GLY A 172 -18.19 -4.14 0.85
CA GLY A 172 -18.77 -5.22 1.64
C GLY A 172 -18.20 -6.61 1.30
N ALA A 173 -16.96 -6.66 0.79
CA ALA A 173 -16.32 -7.91 0.39
C ALA A 173 -15.78 -8.67 1.60
N ASP A 174 -15.83 -10.01 1.54
CA ASP A 174 -15.28 -10.86 2.60
C ASP A 174 -13.76 -10.69 2.70
N MET A 175 -13.28 -10.24 3.87
CA MET A 175 -11.88 -9.90 4.08
C MET A 175 -10.95 -11.09 3.89
N GLY A 176 -11.37 -12.30 4.31
CA GLY A 176 -10.58 -13.52 4.13
C GLY A 176 -10.36 -13.84 2.66
N THR A 177 -11.42 -13.74 1.86
CA THR A 177 -11.39 -13.99 0.42
C THR A 177 -10.50 -12.98 -0.30
N VAL A 178 -10.58 -11.70 0.05
CA VAL A 178 -9.74 -10.66 -0.56
C VAL A 178 -8.27 -10.82 -0.17
N ILE A 179 -7.97 -11.22 1.06
CA ILE A 179 -6.58 -11.51 1.47
C ILE A 179 -6.01 -12.67 0.67
N VAL A 180 -6.75 -13.78 0.55
CA VAL A 180 -6.28 -14.98 -0.17
C VAL A 180 -6.14 -14.68 -1.66
N ALA A 181 -7.14 -14.05 -2.28
CA ALA A 181 -7.09 -13.66 -3.68
C ALA A 181 -5.98 -12.63 -3.94
N GLY A 182 -5.83 -11.65 -3.05
CA GLY A 182 -4.81 -10.62 -3.13
C GLY A 182 -3.39 -11.18 -2.99
N LEU A 183 -3.18 -12.15 -2.10
CA LEU A 183 -1.90 -12.85 -1.97
C LEU A 183 -1.59 -13.70 -3.20
N ALA A 184 -2.58 -14.40 -3.75
CA ALA A 184 -2.40 -15.17 -4.97
C ALA A 184 -2.04 -14.29 -6.17
N VAL A 185 -2.77 -13.19 -6.37
CA VAL A 185 -2.51 -12.22 -7.44
C VAL A 185 -1.18 -11.49 -7.19
N GLY A 186 -0.90 -11.09 -5.96
CA GLY A 186 0.36 -10.43 -5.57
C GLY A 186 1.57 -11.34 -5.77
N LEU A 187 1.46 -12.63 -5.47
CA LEU A 187 2.49 -13.63 -5.74
C LEU A 187 2.72 -13.80 -7.25
N LEU A 188 1.65 -13.92 -8.04
CA LEU A 188 1.77 -14.03 -9.50
C LEU A 188 2.37 -12.76 -10.12
N ALA A 189 1.89 -11.58 -9.71
CA ALA A 189 2.38 -10.30 -10.18
C ALA A 189 3.85 -10.06 -9.81
N SER A 190 4.26 -10.48 -8.61
CA SER A 190 5.64 -10.35 -8.15
C SER A 190 6.59 -11.40 -8.75
N LEU A 191 6.11 -12.61 -9.05
CA LEU A 191 6.87 -13.59 -9.82
C LEU A 191 7.09 -13.10 -11.25
N VAL A 192 6.05 -12.63 -11.94
CA VAL A 192 6.18 -12.12 -13.30
C VAL A 192 6.96 -10.80 -13.33
N GLY A 193 6.68 -9.87 -12.42
CA GLY A 193 7.42 -8.61 -12.33
C GLY A 193 8.88 -8.82 -11.92
N GLY A 194 9.14 -9.70 -10.96
CA GLY A 194 10.47 -9.95 -10.41
C GLY A 194 11.36 -10.82 -11.30
N LEU A 195 10.85 -11.89 -11.91
CA LEU A 195 11.67 -12.76 -12.78
C LEU A 195 12.03 -12.13 -14.13
N PHE A 196 11.23 -11.18 -14.61
CA PHE A 196 11.45 -10.51 -15.90
C PHE A 196 12.18 -9.16 -15.79
N SER A 197 12.65 -8.79 -14.58
CA SER A 197 13.40 -7.56 -14.29
C SER A 197 14.91 -7.73 -14.19
#